data_AF-A0A0U3N042-F1
#
_entry.id   AF-A0A0U3N042-F1
#
_cell.length_a   1.000
_cell.length_b   1.000
_cell.length_c   1.000
_cell.angle_alpha   90.00
_cell.angle_beta   90.00
_cell.angle_gamma   90.00
#
_symmetry.space_group_name_H-M   'P 1'
#
loop_
_entity.id
_entity.type
_entity.pdbx_description
1 polymer ?
#
loop_
_entity_poly.entity_id
_entity_poly.type
_entity_poly.pdbx_seq_one_letter_code
_entity_poly.pdbx_strand_id
1 'polypeptide(L)'
;MKGDYMDITHALEGVEEEKLKAELASFLTDFMTPAFGSLPKREIELRVFDLMRSIGILKPEATIYSLMTDLMVTRTKASQLIFDLEIRRHGSDQERLNELVKQALVHTKFAKDGDYFVMEIENPLVLAHMRQRIRDIGHFSDTSFNTALVRAPLDTVTDLMLDIIPENQHQAIRDALVNAGAPDSSVKGVIKGALKTLGKKVIGEAADQVAEGIVDNSADFLGPLVNASIGQIQERWGALFAADQDDG
;
A
#
# COMPACT_ATOMS: atom_id res chain seq x y z
N MET A 1 34.57 -4.53 10.14
CA MET A 1 33.65 -4.70 9.01
C MET A 1 33.69 -3.42 8.19
N LYS A 2 34.32 -3.42 7.01
CA LYS A 2 33.98 -2.40 6.00
C LYS A 2 32.57 -2.75 5.56
N GLY A 3 31.60 -1.86 5.75
CA GLY A 3 30.28 -2.07 5.17
C GLY A 3 30.43 -2.15 3.66
N ASP A 4 29.73 -3.08 3.01
CA ASP A 4 29.49 -2.99 1.58
C ASP A 4 28.69 -1.72 1.35
N TYR A 5 29.40 -0.64 1.02
CA TYR A 5 28.80 0.62 0.63
C TYR A 5 28.39 0.52 -0.83
N MET A 6 27.33 1.23 -1.20
CA MET A 6 26.95 1.37 -2.60
C MET A 6 28.13 1.93 -3.40
N ASP A 7 28.68 1.12 -4.30
CA ASP A 7 29.69 1.57 -5.25
C ASP A 7 28.99 2.29 -6.40
N ILE A 8 29.01 3.61 -6.34
CA ILE A 8 28.40 4.48 -7.36
C ILE A 8 29.01 4.24 -8.73
N THR A 9 30.30 3.91 -8.80
CA THR A 9 30.97 3.67 -10.09
C THR A 9 30.36 2.46 -10.77
N HIS A 10 30.23 1.36 -10.01
CA HIS A 10 29.59 0.14 -10.50
C HIS A 10 28.10 0.35 -10.79
N ALA A 11 27.39 1.09 -9.94
CA ALA A 11 25.96 1.37 -10.13
C ALA A 11 25.68 2.17 -11.42
N LEU A 12 26.65 2.98 -11.89
CA LEU A 12 26.54 3.75 -13.13
C LEU A 12 26.85 2.92 -14.39
N GLU A 13 27.53 1.77 -14.28
CA GLU A 13 27.84 0.92 -15.44
C GLU A 13 26.58 0.42 -16.17
N GLY A 14 25.47 0.29 -15.44
CA GLY A 14 24.17 -0.10 -15.99
C GLY A 14 23.30 1.04 -16.52
N VAL A 15 23.77 2.29 -16.44
CA VAL A 15 22.98 3.47 -16.84
C VAL A 15 23.37 3.90 -18.26
N GLU A 16 22.37 4.05 -19.12
CA GLU A 16 22.55 4.56 -20.47
C GLU A 16 23.16 5.97 -20.47
N GLU A 17 24.25 6.20 -21.22
CA GLU A 17 24.98 7.46 -21.22
C GLU A 17 24.12 8.67 -21.61
N GLU A 18 23.22 8.49 -22.59
CA GLU A 18 22.33 9.56 -23.05
C GLU A 18 21.35 9.97 -21.94
N LYS A 19 20.75 8.99 -21.26
CA LYS A 19 19.89 9.21 -20.10
C LYS A 19 20.65 9.88 -18.96
N LEU A 20 21.84 9.38 -18.61
CA LEU A 20 22.68 9.96 -17.55
C LEU A 20 22.98 11.43 -17.84
N LYS A 21 23.37 11.75 -19.07
CA LYS A 21 23.67 13.12 -19.49
C LYS A 21 22.43 14.02 -19.40
N ALA A 22 21.26 13.55 -19.84
CA ALA A 22 20.02 14.31 -19.79
C ALA A 22 19.60 14.62 -18.34
N GLU A 23 19.60 13.60 -17.48
CA GLU A 23 19.21 13.72 -16.07
C GLU A 23 20.19 14.61 -15.28
N LEU A 24 21.50 14.46 -15.52
CA LEU A 24 22.50 15.31 -14.90
C LEU A 24 22.38 16.78 -15.34
N ALA A 25 22.13 17.03 -16.63
CA ALA A 25 21.92 18.37 -17.15
C ALA A 25 20.68 19.03 -16.51
N SER A 26 19.59 18.27 -16.36
CA SER A 26 18.38 18.72 -15.67
C SER A 26 18.68 19.06 -14.21
N PHE A 27 19.32 18.15 -13.47
CA PHE A 27 19.71 18.37 -12.07
C PHE A 27 20.57 19.61 -11.89
N LEU A 28 21.60 19.81 -12.74
CA LEU A 28 22.48 20.98 -12.64
C LEU A 28 21.75 22.28 -12.98
N THR A 29 20.87 22.28 -13.99
CA THR A 29 20.06 23.44 -14.35
C THR A 29 19.19 23.89 -13.18
N ASP A 30 18.55 22.92 -12.54
CA ASP A 30 17.72 23.11 -11.36
C ASP A 30 18.52 23.55 -10.13
N PHE A 31 19.72 23.00 -9.94
CA PHE A 31 20.61 23.39 -8.84
C PHE A 31 21.12 24.83 -8.99
N MET A 32 21.22 25.31 -10.23
CA MET A 32 21.62 26.66 -10.59
C MET A 32 20.46 27.67 -10.58
N THR A 33 19.22 27.21 -10.33
CA THR A 33 18.01 28.04 -10.34
C THR A 33 17.18 27.79 -9.07
N PRO A 34 17.25 28.65 -8.02
CA PRO A 34 17.90 29.97 -7.92
C PRO A 34 19.43 29.92 -7.76
N ALA A 35 20.07 31.07 -7.51
CA ALA A 35 21.53 31.21 -7.45
C ALA A 35 22.22 30.09 -6.67
N PHE A 36 23.34 29.59 -7.19
CA PHE A 36 24.10 28.48 -6.61
C PHE A 36 24.35 28.68 -5.10
N GLY A 37 24.06 27.65 -4.31
CA GLY A 37 24.24 27.67 -2.85
C GLY A 37 23.10 28.32 -2.07
N SER A 38 22.07 28.86 -2.73
CA SER A 38 20.87 29.39 -2.06
C SER A 38 19.85 28.31 -1.68
N LEU A 39 19.94 27.12 -2.29
CA LEU A 39 19.06 26.01 -1.97
C LEU A 39 19.32 25.52 -0.54
N PRO A 40 18.27 25.36 0.30
CA PRO A 40 18.42 24.76 1.62
C PRO A 40 19.01 23.35 1.54
N LYS A 41 19.78 22.94 2.54
CA LYS A 41 20.37 21.58 2.60
C LYS A 41 19.35 20.47 2.30
N ARG A 42 18.12 20.61 2.82
CA ARG A 42 17.05 19.65 2.59
C ARG A 42 16.65 19.53 1.12
N GLU A 43 16.63 20.65 0.40
CA GLU A 43 16.30 20.69 -1.03
C GLU A 43 17.37 20.01 -1.86
N ILE A 44 18.64 20.25 -1.52
CA ILE A 44 19.78 19.60 -2.16
C ILE A 44 19.69 18.08 -2.01
N GLU A 45 19.45 17.60 -0.79
CA GLU A 45 19.29 16.16 -0.52
C GLU A 45 18.13 15.54 -1.31
N LEU A 46 16.99 16.23 -1.41
CA LEU A 46 15.84 15.73 -2.18
C LEU A 46 16.13 15.65 -3.67
N ARG A 47 16.83 16.64 -4.24
CA ARG A 47 17.20 16.65 -5.66
C ARG A 47 18.23 15.56 -5.98
N VAL A 48 19.19 15.32 -5.09
CA VAL A 48 20.14 14.21 -5.25
C VAL A 48 19.40 12.87 -5.16
N PHE A 49 18.49 12.72 -4.19
CA PHE A 49 17.67 11.53 -4.05
C PHE A 49 16.81 11.28 -5.30
N ASP A 50 16.20 12.34 -5.85
CA ASP A 50 15.40 12.27 -7.07
C ASP A 50 16.23 11.84 -8.29
N LEU A 51 17.41 12.45 -8.47
CA LEU A 51 18.36 12.09 -9.53
C LEU A 51 18.76 10.62 -9.44
N MET A 52 19.13 10.13 -8.25
CA MET A 52 19.52 8.72 -8.05
C MET A 52 18.38 7.76 -8.44
N ARG A 53 17.12 8.15 -8.24
CA ARG A 53 15.96 7.37 -8.67
C ARG A 53 15.71 7.48 -10.18
N SER A 54 15.85 8.67 -10.77
CA SER A 54 15.59 8.87 -12.19
C SER A 54 16.57 8.08 -13.06
N ILE A 55 17.85 8.03 -12.66
CA ILE A 55 18.88 7.23 -13.34
C ILE A 55 18.88 5.74 -12.94
N GLY A 56 18.03 5.33 -11.99
CA GLY A 56 17.84 3.92 -11.64
C GLY A 56 18.84 3.32 -10.66
N ILE A 57 19.71 4.13 -10.05
CA ILE A 57 20.60 3.69 -8.95
C ILE A 57 19.75 3.27 -7.74
N LEU A 58 18.71 4.05 -7.43
CA LEU A 58 17.73 3.71 -6.41
C LEU A 58 16.42 3.32 -7.06
N LYS A 59 15.89 2.15 -6.72
CA LYS A 59 14.63 1.67 -7.28
C LYS A 59 13.43 2.54 -6.85
N PRO A 60 12.47 2.84 -7.75
CA PRO A 60 11.19 3.47 -7.40
C PRO A 60 10.37 2.72 -6.32
N GLU A 61 10.59 1.43 -6.21
CA GLU A 61 9.96 0.51 -5.25
C GLU A 61 10.92 0.07 -4.12
N ALA A 62 12.04 0.77 -3.94
CA ALA A 62 12.98 0.51 -2.85
C ALA A 62 12.27 0.56 -1.48
N THR A 63 12.48 -0.46 -0.66
CA THR A 63 11.94 -0.51 0.70
C THR A 63 12.63 0.51 1.59
N ILE A 64 11.99 0.86 2.71
CA ILE A 64 12.65 1.75 3.70
C ILE A 64 13.99 1.16 4.17
N TYR A 65 14.06 -0.17 4.33
CA TYR A 65 15.28 -0.84 4.73
C TYR A 65 16.40 -0.69 3.69
N SER A 66 16.11 -0.93 2.40
CA SER A 66 17.14 -0.79 1.37
C SER A 66 17.65 0.65 1.29
N LEU A 67 16.77 1.65 1.40
CA LEU A 67 17.19 3.05 1.45
C LEU A 67 18.06 3.37 2.68
N MET A 68 17.76 2.77 3.84
CA MET A 68 18.59 2.95 5.04
C MET A 68 19.99 2.40 4.84
N THR A 69 20.14 1.22 4.22
CA THR A 69 21.44 0.60 3.98
C THR A 69 22.21 1.29 2.86
N ASP A 70 21.54 1.59 1.76
CA ASP A 70 22.13 2.16 0.55
C ASP A 70 22.62 3.59 0.79
N LEU A 71 21.83 4.40 1.50
CA LEU A 71 22.14 5.79 1.79
C LEU A 71 22.78 6.00 3.17
N MET A 72 22.87 4.94 3.99
CA MET A 72 23.35 4.99 5.37
C MET A 72 22.60 6.00 6.24
N VAL A 73 21.28 6.04 6.12
CA VAL A 73 20.43 6.99 6.84
C VAL A 73 19.52 6.29 7.85
N THR A 74 18.97 7.06 8.79
CA THR A 74 17.97 6.54 9.73
C THR A 74 16.64 6.23 9.01
N ARG A 75 15.82 5.36 9.62
CA ARG A 75 14.45 5.07 9.17
C ARG A 75 13.65 6.35 8.93
N THR A 76 13.67 7.27 9.89
CA THR A 76 12.96 8.56 9.79
C THR A 76 13.41 9.36 8.59
N LYS A 77 14.71 9.39 8.29
CA LYS A 77 15.25 10.14 7.16
C LYS A 77 14.85 9.50 5.82
N ALA A 78 14.92 8.18 5.71
CA ALA A 78 14.47 7.43 4.54
C ALA A 78 12.97 7.66 4.27
N SER A 79 12.12 7.52 5.30
CA SER A 79 10.68 7.78 5.19
C SER A 79 10.39 9.22 4.76
N GLN A 80 11.09 10.21 5.33
CA GLN A 80 10.89 11.62 4.96
C GLN A 80 11.32 11.90 3.51
N LEU A 81 12.39 11.27 3.01
CA LEU A 81 12.81 11.40 1.61
C LEU A 81 11.75 10.88 0.64
N ILE A 82 11.18 9.69 0.90
CA ILE A 82 10.08 9.15 0.11
C ILE A 82 8.88 10.10 0.15
N PHE A 83 8.44 10.47 1.36
CA PHE A 83 7.26 11.30 1.57
C PHE A 83 7.35 12.65 0.85
N ASP A 84 8.45 13.39 1.04
CA ASP A 84 8.64 14.71 0.43
C ASP A 84 8.70 14.61 -1.09
N LEU A 85 9.36 13.58 -1.64
CA LEU A 85 9.47 13.38 -3.08
C LEU A 85 8.10 13.06 -3.69
N GLU A 86 7.35 12.15 -3.08
CA GLU A 86 6.06 11.72 -3.60
C GLU A 86 4.98 12.79 -3.46
N ILE A 87 4.98 13.60 -2.39
CA ILE A 87 4.08 14.75 -2.29
C ILE A 87 4.32 15.73 -3.44
N ARG A 88 5.58 15.98 -3.81
CA ARG A 88 5.89 16.89 -4.93
C ARG A 88 5.43 16.33 -6.27
N ARG A 89 5.57 15.02 -6.47
CA ARG A 89 5.21 14.35 -7.73
C ARG A 89 3.71 14.08 -7.86
N HIS A 90 3.04 13.76 -6.75
CA HIS A 90 1.71 13.15 -6.74
C HIS A 90 0.75 13.76 -5.71
N GLY A 91 1.17 14.72 -4.89
CA GLY A 91 0.35 15.25 -3.80
C GLY A 91 -0.96 15.93 -4.24
N SER A 92 -1.02 16.41 -5.49
CA SER A 92 -2.25 16.95 -6.09
C SER A 92 -3.08 15.92 -6.85
N ASP A 93 -2.55 14.72 -7.11
CA ASP A 93 -3.20 13.66 -7.87
C ASP A 93 -3.98 12.73 -6.94
N GLN A 94 -5.18 13.18 -6.57
CA GLN A 94 -6.07 12.46 -5.66
C GLN A 94 -6.51 11.10 -6.20
N GLU A 95 -6.69 10.98 -7.52
CA GLU A 95 -7.08 9.71 -8.15
C GLU A 95 -5.99 8.65 -7.99
N ARG A 96 -4.73 9.02 -8.25
CA ARG A 96 -3.60 8.13 -8.03
C ARG A 96 -3.43 7.74 -6.56
N LEU A 97 -3.57 8.69 -5.64
CA LEU A 97 -3.49 8.39 -4.21
C LEU A 97 -4.59 7.42 -3.77
N ASN A 98 -5.80 7.57 -4.31
CA ASN A 98 -6.90 6.64 -4.07
C ASN A 98 -6.61 5.25 -4.64
N GLU A 99 -5.99 5.16 -5.82
CA GLU A 99 -5.58 3.89 -6.41
C GLU A 99 -4.47 3.20 -5.59
N LEU A 100 -3.51 3.96 -5.07
CA LEU A 100 -2.49 3.40 -4.18
C LEU A 100 -3.09 2.88 -2.87
N VAL A 101 -4.10 3.55 -2.33
CA VAL A 101 -4.85 3.06 -1.15
C VAL A 101 -5.63 1.79 -1.49
N LYS A 102 -6.25 1.70 -2.67
CA LYS A 102 -6.89 0.47 -3.17
C LYS A 102 -5.89 -0.68 -3.23
N GLN A 103 -4.74 -0.46 -3.84
CA GLN A 103 -3.69 -1.47 -3.96
C GLN A 103 -3.17 -1.91 -2.58
N ALA A 104 -2.94 -0.97 -1.66
CA ALA A 104 -2.53 -1.29 -0.29
C ALA A 104 -3.57 -2.14 0.43
N LEU A 105 -4.86 -1.88 0.21
CA LEU A 105 -5.95 -2.67 0.77
C LEU A 105 -5.99 -4.08 0.17
N VAL A 106 -5.83 -4.22 -1.14
CA VAL A 106 -5.80 -5.54 -1.82
C VAL A 106 -4.62 -6.38 -1.36
N HIS A 107 -3.44 -5.80 -1.24
CA HIS A 107 -2.21 -6.50 -0.81
C HIS A 107 -2.03 -6.55 0.70
N THR A 108 -3.07 -6.17 1.46
CA THR A 108 -3.05 -6.28 2.91
C THR A 108 -2.91 -7.73 3.33
N LYS A 109 -1.95 -7.96 4.24
CA LYS A 109 -1.76 -9.23 4.94
C LYS A 109 -2.71 -9.31 6.12
N PHE A 110 -3.61 -10.29 6.11
CA PHE A 110 -4.58 -10.45 7.17
C PHE A 110 -3.92 -11.15 8.35
N ALA A 111 -3.72 -10.43 9.44
CA ALA A 111 -3.25 -11.00 10.70
C ALA A 111 -4.36 -10.89 11.75
N LYS A 112 -4.63 -12.00 12.46
CA LYS A 112 -5.53 -11.99 13.61
C LYS A 112 -4.81 -11.35 14.79
N ASP A 113 -5.17 -10.12 15.11
CA ASP A 113 -4.95 -9.55 16.44
C ASP A 113 -6.33 -9.18 17.02
N GLY A 114 -7.05 -10.20 17.48
CA GLY A 114 -8.45 -10.07 17.90
C GLY A 114 -9.40 -9.79 16.72
N ASP A 115 -10.17 -8.70 16.82
CA ASP A 115 -11.16 -8.25 15.83
C ASP A 115 -10.60 -7.21 14.84
N TYR A 116 -9.27 -7.03 14.81
CA TYR A 116 -8.58 -6.04 13.98
C TYR A 116 -8.01 -6.65 12.70
N PHE A 117 -8.14 -5.88 11.62
CA PHE A 117 -7.39 -6.04 10.40
C PHE A 117 -6.09 -5.24 10.52
N VAL A 118 -4.98 -5.86 10.14
CA VAL A 118 -3.66 -5.24 10.16
C VAL A 118 -3.21 -5.07 8.72
N MET A 119 -2.87 -3.85 8.31
CA MET A 119 -2.36 -3.55 6.97
C MET A 119 -0.93 -3.06 7.11
N GLU A 120 0.00 -3.68 6.38
CA GLU A 120 1.38 -3.20 6.29
C GLU A 120 1.54 -2.30 5.07
N ILE A 121 1.87 -1.04 5.32
CA ILE A 121 2.03 0.00 4.29
C ILE A 121 3.39 0.64 4.51
N GLU A 122 4.36 0.25 3.69
CA GLU A 122 5.71 0.82 3.78
C GLU A 122 5.76 2.27 3.29
N ASN A 123 4.96 2.60 2.27
CA ASN A 123 4.96 3.92 1.68
C ASN A 123 4.34 4.95 2.65
N PRO A 124 5.11 5.95 3.13
CA PRO A 124 4.62 6.90 4.12
C PRO A 124 3.50 7.81 3.61
N LEU A 125 3.46 8.14 2.32
CA LEU A 125 2.41 8.99 1.74
C LEU A 125 1.09 8.23 1.63
N VAL A 126 1.13 6.99 1.12
CA VAL A 126 -0.05 6.11 1.04
C VAL A 126 -0.63 5.86 2.43
N LEU A 127 0.25 5.62 3.41
CA LEU A 127 -0.14 5.45 4.82
C LEU A 127 -0.81 6.71 5.39
N ALA A 128 -0.27 7.90 5.11
CA ALA A 128 -0.86 9.17 5.55
C ALA A 128 -2.24 9.38 4.91
N HIS A 129 -2.37 9.12 3.61
CA HIS A 129 -3.63 9.25 2.87
C HIS A 129 -4.69 8.26 3.39
N MET A 130 -4.31 6.99 3.62
CA MET A 130 -5.23 6.00 4.19
C MET A 130 -5.72 6.42 5.59
N ARG A 131 -4.83 6.90 6.47
CA ARG A 131 -5.22 7.39 7.80
C ARG A 131 -6.16 8.59 7.71
N GLN A 132 -5.94 9.49 6.74
CA GLN A 132 -6.84 10.62 6.52
C GLN A 132 -8.22 10.15 6.07
N ARG A 133 -8.31 9.22 5.11
CA ARG A 133 -9.59 8.64 4.68
C ARG A 133 -10.33 7.95 5.82
N ILE A 134 -9.64 7.13 6.62
CA ILE A 134 -10.21 6.50 7.81
C ILE A 134 -10.80 7.55 8.77
N ARG A 135 -10.12 8.69 8.93
CA ARG A 135 -10.62 9.81 9.75
C ARG A 135 -11.84 10.48 9.13
N ASP A 136 -11.85 10.68 7.83
CA ASP A 136 -12.95 11.33 7.11
C ASP A 136 -14.25 10.53 7.17
N ILE A 137 -14.16 9.20 7.20
CA ILE A 137 -15.31 8.29 7.44
C ILE A 137 -15.67 8.16 8.94
N GLY A 138 -15.06 8.97 9.82
CA GLY A 138 -15.40 9.06 11.25
C GLY A 138 -14.74 8.00 12.15
N HIS A 139 -13.75 7.27 11.64
CA HIS A 139 -13.03 6.23 12.39
C HIS A 139 -11.63 6.69 12.81
N PHE A 140 -11.04 6.01 13.80
CA PHE A 140 -9.63 6.17 14.17
C PHE A 140 -8.89 4.85 13.90
N SER A 141 -7.73 4.93 13.26
CA SER A 141 -6.80 3.79 13.21
C SER A 141 -6.03 3.71 14.52
N ASP A 142 -5.95 2.53 15.13
CA ASP A 142 -5.11 2.34 16.30
C ASP A 142 -3.62 2.43 15.89
N THR A 143 -2.88 3.30 16.56
CA THR A 143 -1.46 3.53 16.27
C THR A 143 -0.63 2.37 16.79
N SER A 144 -0.30 1.44 15.90
CA SER A 144 0.67 0.39 16.18
C SER A 144 2.05 0.97 16.53
N PHE A 145 2.81 0.26 17.37
CA PHE A 145 4.22 0.55 17.63
C PHE A 145 5.07 0.51 16.35
N ASN A 146 4.64 -0.27 15.35
CA ASN A 146 5.20 -0.18 14.00
C ASN A 146 4.44 0.90 13.22
N THR A 147 5.13 1.98 12.88
CA THR A 147 4.57 3.10 12.15
C THR A 147 4.02 2.72 10.77
N ALA A 148 4.52 1.64 10.17
CA ALA A 148 4.07 1.11 8.87
C ALA A 148 2.81 0.23 8.98
N LEU A 149 2.35 -0.10 10.19
CA LEU A 149 1.12 -0.87 10.36
C LEU A 149 -0.09 0.06 10.59
N VAL A 150 -1.19 -0.24 9.91
CA VAL A 150 -2.52 0.31 10.19
C VAL A 150 -3.36 -0.81 10.79
N ARG A 151 -3.86 -0.58 12.00
CA ARG A 151 -4.79 -1.51 12.67
C ARG A 151 -6.18 -0.91 12.66
N ALA A 152 -7.15 -1.64 12.11
CA ALA A 152 -8.52 -1.17 11.93
C ALA A 152 -9.53 -2.26 12.30
N PRO A 153 -10.56 -1.97 13.11
CA PRO A 153 -11.66 -2.90 13.33
C PRO A 153 -12.38 -3.27 12.03
N LEU A 154 -13.07 -4.41 12.03
CA LEU A 154 -13.89 -4.86 10.90
C LEU A 154 -14.85 -3.78 10.38
N ASP A 155 -15.50 -3.02 11.28
CA ASP A 155 -16.41 -1.95 10.88
C ASP A 155 -15.69 -0.81 10.15
N THR A 156 -14.51 -0.42 10.62
CA THR A 156 -13.69 0.60 9.95
C THR A 156 -13.24 0.14 8.56
N VAL A 157 -12.83 -1.12 8.41
CA VAL A 157 -12.45 -1.68 7.10
C VAL A 157 -13.65 -1.76 6.17
N THR A 158 -14.82 -2.13 6.69
CA THR A 158 -16.07 -2.18 5.90
C THR A 158 -16.43 -0.80 5.39
N ASP A 159 -16.38 0.22 6.24
CA ASP A 159 -16.69 1.60 5.86
C ASP A 159 -15.64 2.18 4.90
N LEU A 160 -14.36 1.84 5.09
CA LEU A 160 -13.29 2.19 4.16
C LEU A 160 -13.48 1.54 2.78
N MET A 161 -13.89 0.26 2.72
CA MET A 161 -14.22 -0.42 1.47
C MET A 161 -15.37 0.28 0.73
N LEU A 162 -16.43 0.64 1.45
CA LEU A 162 -17.58 1.35 0.88
C LEU A 162 -17.22 2.75 0.37
N ASP A 163 -16.32 3.45 1.07
CA ASP A 163 -15.82 4.77 0.66
C ASP A 163 -14.87 4.68 -0.57
N ILE A 164 -14.11 3.60 -0.68
CA ILE A 164 -13.19 3.35 -1.80
C ILE A 164 -13.92 2.95 -3.08
N ILE A 165 -14.96 2.12 -2.95
CA ILE A 165 -15.74 1.61 -4.07
C ILE A 165 -16.76 2.69 -4.48
N PRO A 166 -16.86 3.04 -5.77
CA PRO A 166 -17.90 3.95 -6.26
C PRO A 166 -19.31 3.49 -5.86
N GLU A 167 -20.13 4.41 -5.35
CA GLU A 167 -21.47 4.11 -4.80
C GLU A 167 -22.39 3.42 -5.83
N ASN A 168 -22.25 3.75 -7.11
CA ASN A 168 -23.01 3.11 -8.20
C ASN A 168 -22.66 1.62 -8.41
N GLN A 169 -21.56 1.12 -7.85
CA GLN A 169 -21.13 -0.28 -7.94
C GLN A 169 -21.53 -1.11 -6.71
N HIS A 170 -21.91 -0.45 -5.61
CA HIS A 170 -22.20 -1.11 -4.32
C HIS A 170 -23.27 -2.19 -4.44
N GLN A 171 -24.37 -1.88 -5.12
CA GLN A 171 -25.48 -2.82 -5.29
C GLN A 171 -25.08 -4.04 -6.13
N ALA A 172 -24.31 -3.84 -7.20
CA ALA A 172 -23.84 -4.92 -8.05
C ALA A 172 -22.92 -5.90 -7.29
N ILE A 173 -22.02 -5.36 -6.46
CA ILE A 173 -21.12 -6.17 -5.61
C ILE A 173 -21.92 -6.95 -4.57
N ARG A 174 -22.89 -6.31 -3.92
CA ARG A 174 -23.80 -6.97 -2.97
C ARG A 174 -24.50 -8.15 -3.63
N ASP A 175 -25.13 -7.92 -4.78
CA ASP A 175 -25.90 -8.96 -5.47
C ASP A 175 -24.98 -10.10 -5.94
N ALA A 176 -23.73 -9.80 -6.35
CA ALA A 176 -22.73 -10.80 -6.68
C ALA A 176 -22.37 -11.69 -5.48
N LEU A 177 -22.15 -11.09 -4.30
CA LEU A 177 -21.85 -11.81 -3.06
C LEU A 177 -23.05 -12.64 -2.58
N VAL A 178 -24.27 -12.12 -2.68
CA VAL A 178 -25.49 -12.89 -2.34
C VAL A 178 -25.66 -14.08 -3.28
N ASN A 179 -25.46 -13.88 -4.59
CA ASN A 179 -25.47 -14.98 -5.56
C ASN A 179 -24.35 -16.01 -5.32
N ALA A 180 -23.25 -15.60 -4.69
CA ALA A 180 -22.17 -16.49 -4.26
C ALA A 180 -22.49 -17.25 -2.96
N GLY A 181 -23.61 -16.96 -2.28
CA GLY A 181 -24.03 -17.64 -1.06
C GLY A 181 -23.93 -16.81 0.22
N ALA A 182 -23.63 -15.50 0.13
CA ALA A 182 -23.71 -14.61 1.29
C ALA A 182 -25.17 -14.40 1.74
N PRO A 183 -25.44 -14.21 3.05
CA PRO A 183 -26.77 -13.88 3.53
C PRO A 183 -27.29 -12.56 2.94
N ASP A 184 -28.52 -12.61 2.40
CA ASP A 184 -29.16 -11.44 1.80
C ASP A 184 -29.51 -10.39 2.87
N SER A 185 -28.80 -9.25 2.84
CA SER A 185 -28.94 -8.16 3.81
C SER A 185 -28.58 -6.81 3.18
N SER A 186 -28.35 -5.74 3.96
CA SER A 186 -27.90 -4.46 3.40
C SER A 186 -26.53 -4.58 2.72
N VAL A 187 -26.17 -3.67 1.80
CA VAL A 187 -24.83 -3.63 1.16
C VAL A 187 -23.72 -3.74 2.21
N LYS A 188 -23.78 -2.88 3.25
CA LYS A 188 -22.83 -2.90 4.36
C LYS A 188 -22.82 -4.25 5.10
N GLY A 189 -23.99 -4.84 5.34
CA GLY A 189 -24.12 -6.14 5.98
C GLY A 189 -23.46 -7.26 5.19
N VAL A 190 -23.68 -7.31 3.88
CA VAL A 190 -23.11 -8.32 2.98
C VAL A 190 -21.60 -8.20 2.90
N ILE A 191 -21.07 -6.97 2.70
CA ILE A 191 -19.61 -6.75 2.65
C ILE A 191 -18.96 -7.07 3.99
N LYS A 192 -19.54 -6.63 5.12
CA LYS A 192 -19.04 -6.96 6.46
C LYS A 192 -19.01 -8.46 6.70
N GLY A 193 -20.06 -9.18 6.28
CA GLY A 193 -20.15 -10.64 6.36
C GLY A 193 -19.05 -11.32 5.55
N ALA A 194 -18.86 -10.89 4.30
CA ALA A 194 -17.78 -11.38 3.43
C ALA A 194 -16.40 -11.18 4.06
N LEU A 195 -16.09 -9.98 4.54
CA LEU A 195 -14.82 -9.70 5.23
C LEU A 195 -14.63 -10.56 6.49
N LYS A 196 -15.70 -10.84 7.25
CA LYS A 196 -15.66 -11.72 8.42
C LYS A 196 -15.34 -13.17 8.00
N THR A 197 -15.98 -13.70 6.96
CA THR A 197 -15.71 -15.05 6.44
C THR A 197 -14.28 -15.15 5.90
N LEU A 198 -13.81 -14.14 5.17
CA LEU A 198 -12.42 -14.07 4.73
C LEU A 198 -11.44 -14.11 5.91
N GLY A 199 -11.71 -13.35 6.97
CA GLY A 199 -10.91 -13.36 8.20
C GLY A 199 -10.84 -14.75 8.85
N LYS A 200 -11.95 -15.50 8.89
CA LYS A 200 -11.94 -16.88 9.40
C LYS A 200 -11.09 -17.82 8.54
N LYS A 201 -11.20 -17.74 7.22
CA LYS A 201 -10.46 -18.60 6.29
C LYS A 201 -8.95 -18.44 6.44
N VAL A 202 -8.50 -17.19 6.54
CA VAL A 202 -7.09 -16.86 6.78
C VAL A 202 -6.60 -17.49 8.08
N ILE A 203 -7.43 -17.53 9.13
CA ILE A 203 -7.08 -18.17 10.40
C ILE A 203 -6.96 -19.69 10.25
N GLY A 204 -7.86 -20.35 9.51
CA GLY A 204 -7.81 -21.79 9.27
C GLY A 204 -6.55 -22.21 8.51
N GLU A 205 -6.23 -21.54 7.41
CA GLU A 205 -5.04 -21.85 6.60
C GLU A 205 -3.72 -21.60 7.36
N ALA A 206 -3.66 -20.56 8.20
CA ALA A 206 -2.49 -20.25 9.04
C ALA A 206 -2.32 -21.22 10.23
N ALA A 207 -3.37 -21.90 10.66
CA ALA A 207 -3.29 -22.91 11.73
C ALA A 207 -2.74 -24.26 11.22
N ASP A 208 -3.07 -24.62 9.98
CA ASP A 208 -2.60 -25.84 9.33
C ASP A 208 -1.16 -25.73 8.79
N GLN A 209 -0.70 -24.52 8.45
CA GLN A 209 0.70 -24.24 8.10
C GLN A 209 1.49 -23.80 9.34
N VAL A 210 2.16 -24.75 9.99
CA VAL A 210 3.12 -24.47 11.07
C VAL A 210 4.28 -23.64 10.50
N ALA A 211 4.37 -22.38 10.97
CA ALA A 211 5.45 -21.38 10.81
C ALA A 211 5.14 -20.23 9.82
N GLU A 212 5.07 -19.02 10.40
CA GLU A 212 4.91 -17.69 9.77
C GLU A 212 3.51 -17.37 9.22
N GLY A 213 2.57 -17.10 10.14
CA GLY A 213 1.17 -16.77 9.88
C GLY A 213 0.93 -15.46 9.12
N ILE A 214 1.12 -15.52 7.81
CA ILE A 214 0.69 -14.53 6.83
C ILE A 214 0.12 -15.32 5.63
N VAL A 215 -1.19 -15.24 5.39
CA VAL A 215 -1.79 -15.84 4.19
C VAL A 215 -1.78 -14.81 3.06
N ASP A 216 -1.06 -15.10 1.99
CA ASP A 216 -0.83 -14.21 0.83
C ASP A 216 -2.03 -14.18 -0.16
N ASN A 217 -3.08 -14.97 0.10
CA ASN A 217 -4.21 -15.16 -0.81
C ASN A 217 -5.38 -14.19 -0.60
N SER A 218 -5.29 -13.25 0.34
CA SER A 218 -6.35 -12.27 0.60
C SER A 218 -6.63 -11.36 -0.59
N ALA A 219 -5.60 -11.06 -1.39
CA ALA A 219 -5.70 -10.26 -2.60
C ALA A 219 -6.68 -10.87 -3.61
N ASP A 220 -6.78 -12.19 -3.70
CA ASP A 220 -7.70 -12.89 -4.62
C ASP A 220 -9.18 -12.66 -4.26
N PHE A 221 -9.47 -12.32 -3.01
CA PHE A 221 -10.82 -12.06 -2.53
C PHE A 221 -11.13 -10.56 -2.47
N LEU A 222 -10.18 -9.75 -2.01
CA LEU A 222 -10.34 -8.30 -1.91
C LEU A 222 -10.26 -7.60 -3.27
N GLY A 223 -9.35 -8.03 -4.15
CA GLY A 223 -9.17 -7.45 -5.48
C GLY A 223 -10.47 -7.36 -6.28
N PRO A 224 -11.24 -8.45 -6.41
CA PRO A 224 -12.54 -8.43 -7.08
C PRO A 224 -13.55 -7.48 -6.46
N LEU A 225 -13.55 -7.31 -5.12
CA LEU A 225 -14.45 -6.38 -4.43
C LEU A 225 -14.07 -4.93 -4.71
N VAL A 226 -12.78 -4.58 -4.57
CA VAL A 226 -12.28 -3.21 -4.77
C VAL A 226 -12.41 -2.76 -6.23
N ASN A 227 -12.25 -3.70 -7.17
CA ASN A 227 -12.32 -3.43 -8.61
C ASN A 227 -13.70 -3.67 -9.22
N ALA A 228 -14.69 -4.08 -8.41
CA ALA A 228 -16.04 -4.45 -8.83
C ALA A 228 -16.09 -5.50 -9.95
N SER A 229 -15.18 -6.48 -9.91
CA SER A 229 -15.11 -7.59 -10.86
C SER A 229 -16.17 -8.66 -10.57
N ILE A 230 -17.43 -8.39 -10.92
CA ILE A 230 -18.61 -9.22 -10.57
C ILE A 230 -18.43 -10.71 -10.86
N GLY A 231 -17.90 -11.09 -12.02
CA GLY A 231 -17.67 -12.50 -12.38
C GLY A 231 -16.65 -13.18 -11.46
N GLN A 232 -15.56 -12.48 -11.12
CA GLN A 232 -14.56 -12.98 -10.19
C GLN A 232 -15.09 -13.04 -8.75
N ILE A 233 -16.00 -12.13 -8.38
CA ILE A 233 -16.65 -12.18 -7.07
C ILE A 233 -17.43 -13.49 -6.93
N GLN A 234 -18.29 -13.82 -7.89
CA GLN A 234 -19.11 -15.03 -7.84
C GLN A 234 -18.27 -16.31 -7.79
N GLU A 235 -17.24 -16.39 -8.64
CA GLU A 235 -16.34 -17.56 -8.70
C GLU A 235 -15.56 -17.76 -7.40
N ARG A 236 -14.86 -16.71 -6.94
CA ARG A 236 -13.93 -16.80 -5.80
C ARG A 236 -14.66 -16.91 -4.48
N TRP A 237 -15.69 -16.09 -4.29
CA TRP A 237 -16.45 -16.09 -3.04
C TRP A 237 -17.42 -17.26 -2.94
N GLY A 238 -17.90 -17.81 -4.07
CA GLY A 238 -18.79 -18.97 -4.07
C GLY A 238 -18.15 -20.20 -3.43
N ALA A 239 -16.90 -20.49 -3.81
CA ALA A 239 -16.12 -21.57 -3.21
C ALA A 239 -15.87 -21.34 -1.71
N LEU A 240 -15.65 -20.08 -1.31
CA LEU A 240 -15.39 -19.72 0.07
C LEU A 240 -16.63 -19.87 0.97
N PHE A 241 -17.80 -19.39 0.52
CA PHE A 241 -19.03 -19.52 1.28
C PHE A 241 -19.53 -20.96 1.37
N ALA A 242 -19.30 -21.77 0.33
CA ALA A 242 -19.60 -23.20 0.40
C ALA A 242 -18.77 -23.90 1.50
N ALA A 243 -17.47 -23.59 1.60
CA ALA A 243 -16.61 -24.15 2.64
C ALA A 243 -16.99 -23.71 4.07
N ASP A 244 -17.35 -22.43 4.30
CA ASP A 244 -17.78 -21.95 5.64
C ASP A 244 -19.14 -22.54 6.08
N GLN A 245 -19.93 -23.10 5.15
CA GLN A 245 -21.18 -23.81 5.46
C GLN A 245 -20.96 -25.28 5.81
N ASP A 246 -19.90 -25.92 5.28
CA ASP A 246 -19.54 -27.31 5.58
C ASP A 246 -18.78 -27.46 6.91
N ASP A 247 -18.12 -26.40 7.38
CA ASP A 247 -17.37 -26.35 8.66
C ASP A 247 -18.20 -25.89 9.88
N GLY A 248 -19.50 -25.60 9.69
CA GLY A 248 -20.42 -25.09 10.73
C GLY A 248 -21.41 -26.13 11.27
#